data_AF-A0A060NVK0-F1
#
_entry.id   AF-A0A060NVK0-F1
#
_cell.length_a   1.000
_cell.length_b   1.000
_cell.length_c   1.000
_cell.angle_alpha   90.00
_cell.angle_beta   90.00
_cell.angle_gamma   90.00
#
_symmetry.space_group_name_H-M   'P 1'
#
loop_
_entity.id
_entity.type
_entity.pdbx_description
1 polymer ?
#
loop_
_entity_poly.entity_id
_entity_poly.type
_entity_poly.pdbx_seq_one_letter_code
_entity_poly.pdbx_strand_id
1 'polypeptide(L)'
;MSANKVLFGFHAVGVRLKIAPASVIEVLYDPTRRDARMKAFLERAREAHVRLIEADSLRIAKLAGSHGHQGVAARVLAVPSARSLDELLERLEAAGSAGSAGSAVNPSSLSNPSISSSSSSLSAALAGGGSDLADPAPTTPPHPSPAPEGRSASTQPLLLVLDGVTDPHNLGACLRVADGAGVHAVIAPKDHAAGINATVAKVASGAADTVPYFMVTNLARTLGELKERNIWVVGASDQASKTLYQTDLRGPLALVLGAEGQGMRQLTSKSCDALVRIPMHGAVESLNVSVASAICLYEALRQRG
;
A
#
# COMPACT_ATOMS: atom_id res chain seq x y z
N MET A 1 -3.95 -14.60 26.86
CA MET A 1 -5.36 -14.15 26.85
C MET A 1 -5.45 -12.94 25.94
N SER A 2 -6.07 -13.08 24.77
CA SER A 2 -6.15 -12.00 23.78
C SER A 2 -7.02 -10.87 24.33
N ALA A 3 -6.52 -9.64 24.33
CA ALA A 3 -7.28 -8.49 24.77
C ALA A 3 -8.44 -8.23 23.79
N ASN A 4 -9.67 -8.16 24.32
CA ASN A 4 -10.84 -7.79 23.53
C ASN A 4 -10.80 -6.29 23.26
N LYS A 5 -10.76 -5.88 21.99
CA LYS A 5 -10.89 -4.48 21.57
C LYS A 5 -12.33 -4.23 21.15
N VAL A 6 -12.82 -3.01 21.37
CA VAL A 6 -14.13 -2.58 20.86
C VAL A 6 -13.92 -1.62 19.69
N LEU A 7 -14.59 -1.88 18.58
CA LEU A 7 -14.69 -0.97 17.44
C LEU A 7 -16.12 -0.42 17.37
N PHE A 8 -16.30 0.82 16.94
CA PHE A 8 -17.62 1.44 16.84
C PHE A 8 -17.78 2.26 15.56
N GLY A 9 -19.00 2.35 15.06
CA GLY A 9 -19.33 3.01 13.79
C GLY A 9 -19.25 2.11 12.56
N PHE A 10 -19.95 2.51 11.49
CA PHE A 10 -20.08 1.71 10.27
C PHE A 10 -18.76 1.43 9.57
N HIS A 11 -17.86 2.41 9.55
CA HIS A 11 -16.59 2.30 8.82
C HIS A 11 -15.63 1.35 9.53
N ALA A 12 -15.33 1.58 10.81
CA ALA A 12 -14.40 0.75 11.55
C ALA A 12 -14.85 -0.72 11.63
N VAL A 13 -16.14 -0.97 11.90
CA VAL A 13 -16.66 -2.34 11.95
C VAL A 13 -16.77 -2.96 10.55
N GLY A 14 -17.20 -2.19 9.55
CA GLY A 14 -17.35 -2.66 8.18
C GLY A 14 -16.02 -3.05 7.54
N VAL A 15 -14.96 -2.26 7.75
CA VAL A 15 -13.61 -2.59 7.28
C VAL A 15 -13.11 -3.87 7.95
N ARG A 16 -13.33 -4.01 9.27
CA ARG A 16 -12.91 -5.22 9.99
C ARG A 16 -13.60 -6.49 9.51
N LEU A 17 -14.90 -6.40 9.23
CA LEU A 17 -15.67 -7.50 8.64
C LEU A 17 -15.13 -7.93 7.27
N LYS A 18 -14.61 -6.99 6.48
CA LYS A 18 -14.04 -7.27 5.15
C LYS A 18 -12.64 -7.89 5.24
N ILE A 19 -11.76 -7.33 6.07
CA ILE A 19 -10.33 -7.71 6.12
C ILE A 19 -10.12 -8.96 6.97
N ALA A 20 -10.81 -9.07 8.11
CA ALA A 20 -10.59 -10.14 9.08
C ALA A 20 -11.91 -10.52 9.80
N PRO A 21 -12.89 -11.12 9.10
CA PRO A 21 -14.20 -11.45 9.67
C PRO A 21 -14.08 -12.37 10.89
N ALA A 22 -13.15 -13.33 10.87
CA ALA A 22 -12.90 -14.26 11.98
C ALA A 22 -12.43 -13.58 13.29
N SER A 23 -11.96 -12.33 13.21
CA SER A 23 -11.58 -11.56 14.40
C SER A 23 -12.78 -10.89 15.08
N VAL A 24 -13.95 -10.84 14.44
CA VAL A 24 -15.14 -10.20 15.00
C VAL A 24 -15.93 -11.23 15.82
N ILE A 25 -16.04 -11.00 17.12
CA ILE A 25 -16.71 -11.91 18.06
C ILE A 25 -18.23 -11.71 17.98
N GLU A 26 -18.65 -10.46 18.11
CA GLU A 26 -20.05 -10.05 18.12
C GLU A 26 -20.20 -8.60 17.65
N VAL A 27 -21.34 -8.30 17.02
CA VAL A 27 -21.72 -6.95 16.59
C VAL A 27 -23.05 -6.59 17.22
N LEU A 28 -23.07 -5.49 17.97
CA LEU A 28 -24.25 -4.88 18.55
C LEU A 28 -24.79 -3.81 17.58
N TYR A 29 -26.08 -3.86 17.29
CA TYR A 29 -26.75 -2.86 16.43
C TYR A 29 -28.04 -2.35 17.06
N ASP A 30 -28.39 -1.11 16.73
CA ASP A 30 -29.64 -0.48 17.17
C ASP A 30 -30.81 -0.83 16.23
N PRO A 31 -31.81 -1.61 16.68
CA PRO A 31 -32.93 -2.03 15.85
C PRO A 31 -33.89 -0.89 15.48
N THR A 32 -33.81 0.26 16.17
CA THR A 32 -34.60 1.45 15.85
C THR A 32 -34.12 2.14 14.57
N ARG A 33 -32.87 1.90 14.18
CA ARG A 33 -32.22 2.51 13.02
C ARG A 33 -32.38 1.62 11.78
N ARG A 34 -33.35 1.93 10.92
CA ARG A 34 -33.72 1.13 9.72
C ARG A 34 -33.31 1.76 8.40
N ASP A 35 -32.24 2.55 8.39
CA ASP A 35 -31.75 3.21 7.18
C ASP A 35 -31.08 2.23 6.21
N ALA A 36 -30.96 2.64 4.94
CA ALA A 36 -30.36 1.82 3.88
C ALA A 36 -28.93 1.37 4.23
N ARG A 37 -28.17 2.21 4.96
CA ARG A 37 -26.82 1.90 5.43
C ARG A 37 -26.80 0.78 6.46
N MET A 38 -27.73 0.79 7.45
CA MET A 38 -27.83 -0.29 8.43
C MET A 38 -28.19 -1.62 7.77
N LYS A 39 -29.15 -1.61 6.83
CA LYS A 39 -29.52 -2.81 6.08
C LYS A 39 -28.32 -3.42 5.34
N ALA A 40 -27.61 -2.61 4.56
CA ALA A 40 -26.42 -3.05 3.82
C ALA A 40 -25.29 -3.54 4.73
N PHE A 41 -25.16 -2.98 5.93
CA PHE A 41 -24.17 -3.42 6.92
C PHE A 41 -24.56 -4.78 7.54
N LEU A 42 -25.82 -4.97 7.93
CA LEU A 42 -26.31 -6.21 8.51
C LEU A 42 -26.23 -7.38 7.51
N GLU A 43 -26.48 -7.13 6.22
CA GLU A 43 -26.31 -8.13 5.16
C GLU A 43 -24.86 -8.62 5.10
N ARG A 44 -23.88 -7.71 5.03
CA ARG A 44 -22.45 -8.10 5.03
C ARG A 44 -22.04 -8.83 6.30
N ALA A 45 -22.55 -8.42 7.46
CA ALA A 45 -22.24 -9.09 8.72
C ALA A 45 -22.83 -10.51 8.77
N ARG A 46 -24.01 -10.73 8.16
CA ARG A 46 -24.61 -12.06 7.98
C ARG A 46 -23.81 -12.92 7.01
N GLU A 47 -23.37 -12.36 5.88
CA GLU A 47 -22.49 -13.05 4.92
C GLU A 47 -21.16 -13.46 5.57
N ALA A 48 -20.61 -12.61 6.44
CA ALA A 48 -19.42 -12.91 7.22
C ALA A 48 -19.65 -13.90 8.39
N HIS A 49 -20.88 -14.41 8.56
CA HIS A 49 -21.29 -15.35 9.62
C HIS A 49 -21.00 -14.86 11.05
N VAL A 50 -21.06 -13.54 11.26
CA VAL A 50 -20.78 -12.92 12.56
C VAL A 50 -22.03 -12.88 13.44
N ARG A 51 -21.84 -13.05 14.75
CA ARG A 51 -22.93 -12.98 15.74
C ARG A 51 -23.49 -11.56 15.85
N LEU A 52 -24.73 -11.36 15.42
CA LEU A 52 -25.46 -10.09 15.51
C LEU A 52 -26.32 -10.06 16.78
N ILE A 53 -26.27 -8.97 17.54
CA ILE A 53 -27.02 -8.78 18.79
C ILE A 53 -27.77 -7.44 18.73
N GLU A 54 -29.07 -7.48 18.97
CA GLU A 54 -29.88 -6.27 19.10
C GLU A 54 -29.61 -5.60 20.45
N ALA A 55 -29.28 -4.31 20.41
CA ALA A 55 -29.00 -3.52 21.60
C ALA A 55 -29.54 -2.10 21.46
N ASP A 56 -30.00 -1.52 22.56
CA ASP A 56 -30.38 -0.12 22.63
C ASP A 56 -29.16 0.80 22.58
N SER A 57 -29.36 2.05 22.15
CA SER A 57 -28.31 3.06 22.06
C SER A 57 -27.50 3.21 23.36
N LEU A 58 -28.10 3.02 24.53
CA LEU A 58 -27.43 3.14 25.82
C LEU A 58 -26.41 2.00 26.05
N ARG A 59 -26.79 0.76 25.72
CA ARG A 59 -25.90 -0.41 25.81
C ARG A 59 -24.78 -0.35 24.78
N ILE A 60 -25.05 0.17 23.59
CA ILE A 60 -24.02 0.39 22.55
C ILE A 60 -23.03 1.46 23.01
N ALA A 61 -23.50 2.59 23.56
CA ALA A 61 -22.64 3.63 24.10
C ALA A 61 -21.77 3.12 25.26
N LYS A 62 -22.33 2.29 26.16
CA LYS A 62 -21.58 1.68 27.26
C LYS A 62 -20.46 0.75 26.78
N LEU A 63 -20.68 0.05 25.67
CA LEU A 63 -19.66 -0.80 25.06
C LEU A 63 -18.61 0.02 24.30
N ALA A 64 -19.03 1.00 23.52
CA ALA A 64 -18.18 1.84 22.67
C ALA A 64 -17.37 2.87 23.45
N GLY A 65 -17.77 3.21 24.69
CA GLY A 65 -17.14 4.27 25.49
C GLY A 65 -17.34 5.69 24.93
N SER A 66 -18.17 5.85 23.90
CA SER A 66 -18.51 7.14 23.30
C SER A 66 -19.94 7.13 22.75
N HIS A 67 -20.53 8.31 22.54
CA HIS A 67 -21.83 8.47 21.88
C HIS A 67 -21.73 8.52 20.34
N GLY A 68 -20.52 8.38 19.78
CA GLY A 68 -20.25 8.47 18.33
C GLY A 68 -20.45 7.16 17.55
N HIS A 69 -21.09 6.14 18.15
CA HIS A 69 -21.21 4.78 17.59
C HIS A 69 -22.09 4.67 16.33
N GLN A 70 -22.86 5.72 15.97
CA GLN A 70 -23.76 5.71 14.81
C GLN A 70 -24.76 4.54 14.79
N GLY A 71 -25.04 3.96 15.96
CA GLY A 71 -25.94 2.80 16.13
C GLY A 71 -25.28 1.43 15.94
N VAL A 72 -23.95 1.33 15.81
CA VAL A 72 -23.23 0.04 15.65
C VAL A 72 -21.96 0.00 16.51
N ALA A 73 -21.74 -1.10 17.22
CA ALA A 73 -20.48 -1.42 17.88
C ALA A 73 -20.13 -2.90 17.71
N ALA A 74 -18.85 -3.25 17.69
CA ALA A 74 -18.40 -4.62 17.58
C ALA A 74 -17.30 -4.93 18.59
N ARG A 75 -17.37 -6.12 19.17
CA ARG A 75 -16.28 -6.68 19.95
C ARG A 75 -15.40 -7.52 19.03
N VAL A 76 -14.11 -7.20 19.02
CA VAL A 76 -13.14 -7.85 18.15
C VAL A 76 -11.98 -8.40 18.97
N LEU A 77 -11.48 -9.56 18.56
CA LEU A 77 -10.18 -10.05 18.98
C LEU A 77 -9.13 -9.09 18.44
N ALA A 78 -8.26 -8.60 19.32
CA ALA A 78 -7.09 -7.86 18.89
C ALA A 78 -6.22 -8.79 18.03
N VAL A 79 -6.23 -8.56 16.71
CA VAL A 79 -5.21 -9.14 15.84
C VAL A 79 -3.92 -8.41 16.21
N PRO A 80 -2.84 -9.13 16.53
CA PRO A 80 -1.56 -8.49 16.78
C PRO A 80 -1.15 -7.73 15.52
N SER A 81 -1.24 -6.40 15.57
CA SER A 81 -0.49 -5.54 14.67
C SER A 81 0.97 -5.87 14.88
N ALA A 82 1.74 -5.98 13.79
CA ALA A 82 3.18 -6.17 13.90
C ALA A 82 3.74 -5.09 14.83
N ARG A 83 4.54 -5.50 15.82
CA ARG A 83 5.06 -4.60 16.86
C ARG A 83 6.26 -3.80 16.35
N SER A 84 6.93 -4.32 15.33
CA SER A 84 8.01 -3.67 14.62
C SER A 84 7.84 -3.79 13.10
N LEU A 85 8.55 -2.92 12.38
CA LEU A 85 8.65 -3.00 10.93
C LEU A 85 9.29 -4.32 10.50
N ASP A 86 10.36 -4.77 11.18
CA ASP A 86 11.03 -6.04 10.87
C ASP A 86 10.11 -7.25 10.96
N GLU A 87 9.29 -7.33 12.01
CA GLU A 87 8.32 -8.43 12.18
C GLU A 87 7.29 -8.45 11.03
N LEU A 88 6.86 -7.27 10.57
CA LEU A 88 5.96 -7.18 9.41
C LEU A 88 6.66 -7.66 8.14
N LEU A 89 7.89 -7.22 7.90
CA LEU A 89 8.65 -7.55 6.70
C LEU A 89 8.94 -9.05 6.63
N GLU A 90 9.39 -9.67 7.73
CA GLU A 90 9.59 -11.12 7.83
C GLU A 90 8.31 -11.90 7.52
N ARG A 91 7.15 -11.44 8.02
CA ARG A 91 5.85 -12.05 7.72
C ARG A 91 5.47 -11.94 6.24
N LEU A 92 5.79 -10.81 5.60
CA LEU A 92 5.53 -10.60 4.17
C LEU A 92 6.46 -11.45 3.29
N GLU A 93 7.73 -11.60 3.68
CA GLU A 93 8.70 -12.49 3.05
C GLU A 93 8.27 -13.97 3.18
N ALA A 94 7.81 -14.38 4.36
CA ALA A 94 7.29 -15.72 4.61
C ALA A 94 6.02 -16.01 3.80
N ALA A 95 5.10 -15.04 3.70
CA ALA A 95 3.90 -15.16 2.87
C ALA A 95 4.23 -15.22 1.37
N GLY A 96 5.26 -14.49 0.92
CA GLY A 96 5.75 -14.52 -0.45
C GLY A 96 6.46 -15.82 -0.84
N SER A 97 7.15 -16.48 0.11
CA SER A 97 7.86 -17.75 -0.14
C SER A 97 6.93 -18.97 -0.11
N ALA A 98 5.92 -18.98 0.77
CA ALA A 98 4.95 -20.09 0.88
C ALA A 98 4.11 -20.31 -0.39
N GLY A 99 3.86 -19.26 -1.18
CA GLY A 99 3.16 -19.36 -2.46
C GLY A 99 3.96 -20.00 -3.60
N SER A 100 5.25 -20.31 -3.40
CA SER A 100 6.14 -20.85 -4.45
C SER A 100 6.42 -22.36 -4.35
N ALA A 101 6.01 -23.02 -3.26
CA ALA A 101 6.31 -24.44 -3.01
C ALA A 101 5.23 -25.43 -3.50
N GLY A 102 4.20 -24.95 -4.22
CA GLY A 102 3.03 -25.73 -4.60
C GLY A 102 2.76 -25.80 -6.10
N SER A 103 3.76 -26.09 -6.93
CA SER A 103 3.51 -26.53 -8.31
C SER A 103 4.70 -27.34 -8.84
N ALA A 104 4.78 -28.59 -8.40
CA ALA A 104 5.61 -29.61 -9.04
C ALA A 104 4.73 -30.84 -9.29
N VAL A 105 3.86 -30.74 -10.30
CA VAL A 105 3.28 -31.93 -10.94
C VAL A 105 3.71 -31.88 -12.40
N ASN A 106 4.78 -32.59 -12.68
CA ASN A 106 5.14 -33.00 -14.03
C ASN A 106 4.12 -34.05 -14.48
N PRO A 107 3.60 -33.95 -15.72
CA PRO A 107 3.64 -35.14 -16.54
C PRO A 107 4.28 -34.87 -17.91
N SER A 108 5.11 -35.83 -18.23
CA SER A 108 5.88 -36.10 -19.42
C SER A 108 5.12 -35.98 -20.74
N SER A 109 5.94 -35.80 -21.79
CA SER A 109 5.75 -36.28 -23.16
C SER A 109 4.76 -35.51 -24.06
N LEU A 110 5.32 -34.79 -25.03
CA LEU A 110 5.10 -35.09 -26.44
C LEU A 110 6.27 -34.57 -27.27
N SER A 111 6.75 -35.49 -28.09
CA SER A 111 7.93 -35.47 -28.94
C SER A 111 7.69 -34.79 -30.30
N ASN A 112 8.73 -34.06 -30.75
CA ASN A 112 9.24 -33.91 -32.13
C ASN A 112 8.42 -33.12 -33.19
N PRO A 113 9.05 -32.71 -34.32
CA PRO A 113 10.43 -32.24 -34.54
C PRO A 113 10.55 -31.01 -35.49
N SER A 114 11.74 -30.39 -35.47
CA SER A 114 12.52 -29.79 -36.57
C SER A 114 11.83 -29.25 -37.83
N ILE A 115 12.03 -27.97 -38.15
CA ILE A 115 12.42 -27.51 -39.50
C ILE A 115 13.46 -26.40 -39.40
N SER A 116 14.63 -26.68 -39.95
CA SER A 116 15.72 -25.76 -40.25
C SER A 116 15.53 -25.08 -41.61
N SER A 117 15.88 -23.80 -41.73
CA SER A 117 16.44 -23.27 -42.98
C SER A 117 17.19 -21.96 -42.72
N SER A 118 18.51 -22.05 -42.90
CA SER A 118 19.46 -21.02 -43.34
C SER A 118 18.89 -20.17 -44.49
N SER A 119 19.27 -18.91 -44.73
CA SER A 119 20.57 -18.49 -45.30
C SER A 119 20.63 -16.95 -45.43
N SER A 120 21.82 -16.36 -45.20
CA SER A 120 22.57 -15.36 -46.02
C SER A 120 21.83 -14.14 -46.65
N SER A 121 22.35 -12.92 -46.82
CA SER A 121 23.67 -12.26 -46.67
C SER A 121 23.56 -10.89 -47.39
N LEU A 122 24.54 -9.99 -47.19
CA LEU A 122 24.91 -8.81 -48.03
C LEU A 122 24.00 -7.57 -47.89
N SER A 123 24.43 -6.31 -47.98
CA SER A 123 25.71 -5.60 -47.85
C SER A 123 25.40 -4.11 -48.06
N ALA A 124 26.16 -3.24 -47.37
CA ALA A 124 26.60 -1.89 -47.78
C ALA A 124 25.57 -0.79 -48.14
N ALA A 125 25.67 0.39 -47.49
CA ALA A 125 26.41 1.55 -48.04
C ALA A 125 25.91 2.93 -47.51
N LEU A 126 26.89 3.75 -47.09
CA LEU A 126 27.02 5.21 -47.29
C LEU A 126 26.36 6.23 -46.31
N ALA A 127 27.26 6.82 -45.51
CA ALA A 127 27.61 8.26 -45.44
C ALA A 127 26.70 9.25 -44.69
N GLY A 128 27.34 10.06 -43.85
CA GLY A 128 26.86 11.39 -43.44
C GLY A 128 27.16 11.74 -41.99
N GLY A 129 28.19 12.57 -41.76
CA GLY A 129 28.58 13.05 -40.44
C GLY A 129 27.65 14.11 -39.84
N GLY A 130 27.74 14.26 -38.52
CA GLY A 130 27.08 15.31 -37.76
C GLY A 130 27.46 15.19 -36.29
N SER A 131 28.32 16.09 -35.85
CA SER A 131 28.70 16.31 -34.46
C SER A 131 27.48 16.64 -33.60
N ASP A 132 27.28 15.91 -32.51
CA ASP A 132 26.65 16.46 -31.31
C ASP A 132 27.09 15.66 -30.09
N LEU A 133 27.41 16.38 -29.03
CA LEU A 133 27.84 15.83 -27.75
C LEU A 133 26.77 14.88 -27.21
N ALA A 134 27.04 13.58 -27.25
CA ALA A 134 26.25 12.60 -26.54
C ALA A 134 26.53 12.75 -25.04
N ASP A 135 25.58 13.33 -24.31
CA ASP A 135 25.47 13.17 -22.86
C ASP A 135 25.51 11.67 -22.53
N PRO A 136 26.27 11.24 -21.50
CA PRO A 136 26.22 9.85 -21.07
C PRO A 136 24.82 9.57 -20.52
N ALA A 137 24.10 8.66 -21.18
CA ALA A 137 22.82 8.14 -20.70
C ALA A 137 22.95 7.76 -19.21
N PRO A 138 22.04 8.22 -18.33
CA PRO A 138 22.11 7.83 -16.93
C PRO A 138 21.88 6.32 -16.85
N THR A 139 22.91 5.62 -16.39
CA THR A 139 22.88 4.20 -16.07
C THR A 139 21.83 3.98 -14.98
N THR A 140 20.60 3.67 -15.39
CA THR A 140 19.57 3.16 -14.50
C THR A 140 20.16 1.93 -13.79
N PRO A 141 20.20 1.87 -12.45
CA PRO A 141 20.63 0.66 -11.78
C PRO A 141 19.74 -0.51 -12.22
N PRO A 142 20.30 -1.71 -12.42
CA PRO A 142 19.53 -2.85 -12.89
C PRO A 142 18.42 -3.13 -11.89
N HIS A 143 17.18 -3.10 -12.38
CA HIS A 143 16.02 -3.59 -11.65
C HIS A 143 16.32 -5.01 -11.14
N PRO A 144 16.05 -5.36 -9.86
CA PRO A 144 16.09 -6.76 -9.46
C PRO A 144 15.15 -7.51 -10.40
N SER A 145 15.68 -8.53 -11.08
CA SER A 145 15.06 -9.19 -12.23
C SER A 145 13.53 -9.23 -12.17
N PRO A 146 12.81 -8.86 -13.27
CA PRO A 146 11.36 -8.95 -13.29
C PRO A 146 10.96 -10.38 -12.91
N ALA A 147 10.12 -10.50 -11.87
CA ALA A 147 9.62 -11.78 -11.42
C ALA A 147 8.96 -12.50 -12.62
N PRO A 148 9.16 -13.82 -12.77
CA PRO A 148 8.61 -14.57 -13.90
C PRO A 148 7.09 -14.39 -13.96
N GLU A 149 6.61 -14.04 -15.16
CA GLU A 149 5.20 -13.93 -15.48
C GLU A 149 4.50 -15.25 -15.13
N GLY A 150 3.59 -15.21 -14.15
CA GLY A 150 2.81 -16.40 -13.74
C GLY A 150 2.89 -16.82 -12.27
N ARG A 151 3.18 -15.92 -11.30
CA ARG A 151 2.97 -16.23 -9.87
C ARG A 151 1.56 -15.83 -9.42
N SER A 152 0.72 -16.82 -9.11
CA SER A 152 -0.58 -16.63 -8.48
C SER A 152 -0.44 -15.89 -7.14
N ALA A 153 -1.14 -14.77 -6.98
CA ALA A 153 -1.49 -14.07 -5.73
C ALA A 153 -0.54 -14.22 -4.52
N SER A 154 0.78 -14.17 -4.74
CA SER A 154 1.74 -14.01 -3.65
C SER A 154 1.68 -12.56 -3.21
N THR A 155 1.34 -12.29 -1.95
CA THR A 155 1.21 -10.95 -1.36
C THR A 155 2.48 -10.11 -1.61
N GLN A 156 2.50 -9.34 -2.70
CA GLN A 156 3.61 -8.45 -3.00
C GLN A 156 3.52 -7.26 -2.05
N PRO A 157 4.56 -7.00 -1.24
CA PRO A 157 4.52 -5.90 -0.30
C PRO A 157 4.37 -4.58 -1.07
N LEU A 158 3.44 -3.78 -0.58
CA LEU A 158 3.21 -2.40 -1.02
C LEU A 158 3.28 -1.55 0.24
N LEU A 159 4.31 -0.72 0.34
CA LEU A 159 4.58 0.14 1.47
C LEU A 159 4.48 1.60 1.03
N LEU A 160 3.98 2.44 1.92
CA LEU A 160 3.96 3.89 1.72
C LEU A 160 4.91 4.54 2.71
N VAL A 161 5.78 5.42 2.23
CA VAL A 161 6.76 6.14 3.03
C VAL A 161 6.45 7.63 2.91
N LEU A 162 6.25 8.30 4.04
CA LEU A 162 5.95 9.73 4.10
C LEU A 162 7.13 10.46 4.72
N ASP A 163 7.82 11.28 3.93
CA ASP A 163 8.95 12.10 4.37
C ASP A 163 8.51 13.55 4.58
N GLY A 164 8.41 13.98 5.85
CA GLY A 164 8.10 15.37 6.18
C GLY A 164 6.61 15.74 6.24
N VAL A 165 5.69 14.77 6.27
CA VAL A 165 4.25 15.04 6.40
C VAL A 165 3.92 15.40 7.85
N THR A 166 3.87 16.70 8.15
CA THR A 166 3.63 17.24 9.49
C THR A 166 2.17 17.53 9.80
N ASP A 167 1.31 17.67 8.79
CA ASP A 167 -0.11 17.95 8.98
C ASP A 167 -0.92 16.66 9.30
N PRO A 168 -1.60 16.60 10.46
CA PRO A 168 -2.50 15.51 10.82
C PRO A 168 -3.63 15.22 9.81
N HIS A 169 -4.13 16.25 9.11
CA HIS A 169 -5.18 16.04 8.11
C HIS A 169 -4.64 15.28 6.90
N ASN A 170 -3.49 15.72 6.37
CA ASN A 170 -2.80 15.03 5.30
C ASN A 170 -2.42 13.59 5.68
N LEU A 171 -1.86 13.36 6.88
CA LEU A 171 -1.56 12.00 7.35
C LEU A 171 -2.81 11.12 7.42
N GLY A 172 -3.91 11.63 7.98
CA GLY A 172 -5.17 10.90 8.05
C GLY A 172 -5.74 10.54 6.68
N ALA A 173 -5.64 11.46 5.72
CA ALA A 173 -6.06 11.23 4.34
C ALA A 173 -5.16 10.19 3.65
N CYS A 174 -3.83 10.28 3.81
CA CYS A 174 -2.89 9.29 3.29
C CYS A 174 -3.16 7.89 3.85
N LEU A 175 -3.40 7.76 5.16
CA LEU A 175 -3.74 6.47 5.78
C LEU A 175 -5.03 5.88 5.20
N ARG A 176 -6.04 6.72 4.95
CA ARG A 176 -7.30 6.28 4.34
C ARG A 176 -7.11 5.81 2.90
N VAL A 177 -6.29 6.51 2.13
CA VAL A 177 -5.93 6.11 0.76
C VAL A 177 -5.13 4.80 0.79
N ALA A 178 -4.18 4.68 1.71
CA ALA A 178 -3.34 3.50 1.89
C ALA A 178 -4.19 2.25 2.21
N ASP A 179 -5.16 2.36 3.11
CA ASP A 179 -6.12 1.29 3.41
C ASP A 179 -6.94 0.90 2.16
N GLY A 180 -7.44 1.91 1.43
CA GLY A 180 -8.21 1.68 0.20
C GLY A 180 -7.41 1.02 -0.92
N ALA A 181 -6.11 1.32 -1.03
CA ALA A 181 -5.21 0.75 -2.02
C ALA A 181 -4.59 -0.60 -1.61
N GLY A 182 -4.84 -1.07 -0.37
CA GLY A 182 -4.27 -2.33 0.14
C GLY A 182 -2.78 -2.23 0.50
N VAL A 183 -2.33 -1.07 0.97
CA VAL A 183 -0.98 -0.87 1.50
C VAL A 183 -0.80 -1.67 2.80
N HIS A 184 0.37 -2.30 2.95
CA HIS A 184 0.67 -3.17 4.08
C HIS A 184 1.13 -2.40 5.32
N ALA A 185 1.84 -1.29 5.13
CA ALA A 185 2.20 -0.36 6.19
C ALA A 185 2.55 1.03 5.64
N VAL A 186 2.38 2.02 6.51
CA VAL A 186 2.87 3.38 6.32
C VAL A 186 4.05 3.63 7.24
N ILE A 187 5.13 4.18 6.69
CA ILE A 187 6.39 4.46 7.40
C ILE A 187 6.63 5.97 7.35
N ALA A 188 7.04 6.55 8.47
CA ALA A 188 7.42 7.96 8.55
C ALA A 188 8.62 8.15 9.50
N PRO A 189 9.41 9.22 9.37
CA PRO A 189 10.43 9.55 10.35
C PRO A 189 9.78 10.00 11.68
N LYS A 190 10.46 9.75 12.81
CA LYS A 190 10.04 10.29 14.11
C LYS A 190 10.11 11.81 14.16
N ASP A 191 11.09 12.38 13.48
CA ASP A 191 11.29 13.81 13.38
C ASP A 191 10.57 14.37 12.15
N HIS A 192 9.89 15.51 12.31
CA HIS A 192 9.17 16.19 11.23
C HIS A 192 8.07 15.37 10.54
N ALA A 193 7.41 14.47 11.28
CA ALA A 193 6.18 13.83 10.84
C ALA A 193 5.07 13.94 11.89
N ALA A 194 3.83 13.91 11.45
CA ALA A 194 2.67 13.81 12.34
C ALA A 194 2.61 12.41 12.98
N GLY A 195 2.33 12.35 14.28
CA GLY A 195 1.95 11.11 14.95
C GLY A 195 0.46 10.82 14.79
N ILE A 196 0.04 9.57 15.04
CA ILE A 196 -1.39 9.25 15.16
C ILE A 196 -1.94 9.96 16.40
N ASN A 197 -2.88 10.88 16.16
CA ASN A 197 -3.64 11.59 17.18
C ASN A 197 -5.15 11.46 16.91
N ALA A 198 -6.00 12.03 17.77
CA ALA A 198 -7.45 11.97 17.62
C ALA A 198 -7.94 12.58 16.30
N THR A 199 -7.28 13.62 15.78
CA THR A 199 -7.60 14.24 14.50
C THR A 199 -7.29 13.29 13.34
N VAL A 200 -6.10 12.68 13.33
CA VAL A 200 -5.71 11.67 12.33
C VAL A 200 -6.70 10.51 12.34
N ALA A 201 -7.03 9.97 13.51
CA ALA A 201 -7.96 8.84 13.63
C ALA A 201 -9.35 9.18 13.08
N LYS A 202 -9.83 10.41 13.34
CA LYS A 202 -11.10 10.91 12.81
C LYS A 202 -11.08 11.05 11.29
N VAL A 203 -10.02 11.63 10.72
CA VAL A 203 -9.89 11.83 9.25
C VAL A 203 -9.72 10.48 8.54
N ALA A 204 -8.87 9.60 9.09
CA ALA A 204 -8.59 8.27 8.57
C ALA A 204 -9.83 7.36 8.54
N SER A 205 -10.90 7.71 9.25
CA SER A 205 -12.19 7.01 9.22
C SER A 205 -12.08 5.50 9.53
N GLY A 206 -11.15 5.12 10.42
CA GLY A 206 -10.88 3.73 10.80
C GLY A 206 -9.61 3.12 10.17
N ALA A 207 -9.04 3.75 9.14
CA ALA A 207 -7.80 3.27 8.51
C ALA A 207 -6.58 3.29 9.44
N ALA A 208 -6.56 4.18 10.43
CA ALA A 208 -5.49 4.26 11.42
C ALA A 208 -5.41 3.03 12.35
N ASP A 209 -6.48 2.22 12.42
CA ASP A 209 -6.52 0.98 13.20
C ASP A 209 -6.22 -0.26 12.36
N THR A 210 -6.26 -0.15 11.03
CA THR A 210 -6.11 -1.27 10.09
C THR A 210 -4.75 -1.27 9.41
N VAL A 211 -4.24 -0.09 9.05
CA VAL A 211 -2.94 0.08 8.43
C VAL A 211 -1.89 0.41 9.50
N PRO A 212 -0.89 -0.46 9.72
CA PRO A 212 0.20 -0.18 10.63
C PRO A 212 0.95 1.10 10.24
N TYR A 213 1.17 1.96 11.23
CA TYR A 213 1.97 3.18 11.07
C TYR A 213 3.25 3.07 11.91
N PHE A 214 4.41 3.05 11.26
CA PHE A 214 5.70 2.93 11.92
C PHE A 214 6.49 4.23 11.84
N MET A 215 6.90 4.74 13.01
CA MET A 215 7.79 5.90 13.10
C MET A 215 9.23 5.45 13.32
N VAL A 216 10.10 5.69 12.34
CA VAL A 216 11.51 5.27 12.34
C VAL A 216 12.45 6.44 12.70
N THR A 217 13.58 6.14 13.33
CA THR A 217 14.56 7.17 13.70
C THR A 217 15.35 7.68 12.51
N ASN A 218 15.70 6.81 11.56
CA ASN A 218 16.44 7.18 10.37
C ASN A 218 15.77 6.59 9.12
N LEU A 219 15.12 7.46 8.35
CA LEU A 219 14.38 7.08 7.16
C LEU A 219 15.30 6.50 6.08
N ALA A 220 16.42 7.17 5.78
CA ALA A 220 17.35 6.74 4.73
C ALA A 220 17.95 5.36 5.01
N ARG A 221 18.26 5.07 6.28
CA ARG A 221 18.70 3.73 6.70
C ARG A 221 17.60 2.69 6.50
N THR A 222 16.38 3.01 6.94
CA THR A 222 15.22 2.12 6.78
C THR A 222 14.97 1.82 5.30
N LEU A 223 15.09 2.82 4.41
CA LEU A 223 14.99 2.62 2.97
C LEU A 223 16.08 1.66 2.46
N GLY A 224 17.32 1.76 2.96
CA GLY A 224 18.39 0.80 2.65
C GLY A 224 18.03 -0.63 3.07
N GLU A 225 17.51 -0.82 4.28
CA GLU A 225 17.08 -2.12 4.80
C GLU A 225 15.92 -2.72 3.96
N LEU A 226 15.01 -1.89 3.45
CA LEU A 226 13.97 -2.34 2.52
C LEU A 226 14.57 -2.86 1.20
N LYS A 227 15.60 -2.18 0.68
CA LYS A 227 16.29 -2.58 -0.56
C LYS A 227 17.03 -3.90 -0.41
N GLU A 228 17.69 -4.11 0.73
CA GLU A 228 18.35 -5.39 1.07
C GLU A 228 17.35 -6.56 1.08
N ARG A 229 16.07 -6.28 1.37
CA ARG A 229 14.96 -7.24 1.34
C ARG A 229 14.26 -7.35 -0.03
N ASN A 230 14.89 -6.87 -1.10
CA ASN A 230 14.36 -6.85 -2.47
C ASN A 230 13.06 -6.04 -2.64
N ILE A 231 12.83 -5.02 -1.81
CA ILE A 231 11.73 -4.08 -1.98
C ILE A 231 12.23 -2.88 -2.77
N TRP A 232 11.62 -2.63 -3.93
CA TRP A 232 12.00 -1.53 -4.80
C TRP A 232 11.53 -0.19 -4.22
N VAL A 233 12.43 0.79 -4.09
CA VAL A 233 12.09 2.08 -3.47
C VAL A 233 11.92 3.15 -4.56
N VAL A 234 10.70 3.67 -4.71
CA VAL A 234 10.36 4.67 -5.73
C VAL A 234 9.90 5.96 -5.06
N GLY A 235 10.61 7.05 -5.29
CA GLY A 235 10.23 8.38 -4.77
C GLY A 235 9.45 9.20 -5.77
N ALA A 236 8.44 9.95 -5.34
CA ALA A 236 7.76 10.93 -6.17
C ALA A 236 8.40 12.32 -6.03
N SER A 237 8.96 12.85 -7.12
CA SER A 237 9.55 14.19 -7.18
C SER A 237 9.31 14.80 -8.56
N ASP A 238 9.07 16.10 -8.57
CA ASP A 238 9.08 16.98 -9.74
C ASP A 238 10.39 16.90 -10.56
N GLN A 239 11.53 16.67 -9.91
CA GLN A 239 12.85 16.54 -10.53
C GLN A 239 13.06 15.21 -11.28
N ALA A 240 12.08 14.31 -11.27
CA ALA A 240 12.19 13.02 -11.93
C ALA A 240 12.06 13.14 -13.46
N SER A 241 12.93 12.42 -14.17
CA SER A 241 12.92 12.35 -15.64
C SER A 241 11.80 11.46 -16.19
N LYS A 242 11.39 10.43 -15.45
CA LYS A 242 10.31 9.52 -15.84
C LYS A 242 9.00 9.89 -15.16
N THR A 243 7.90 9.73 -15.90
CA THR A 243 6.56 9.86 -15.31
C THR A 243 6.17 8.57 -14.58
N LEU A 244 5.24 8.69 -13.63
CA LEU A 244 4.66 7.55 -12.92
C LEU A 244 4.18 6.44 -13.87
N TYR A 245 3.62 6.81 -15.03
CA TYR A 245 3.05 5.89 -16.01
C TYR A 245 4.08 5.15 -16.88
N GLN A 246 5.33 5.62 -16.88
CA GLN A 246 6.43 5.03 -17.66
C GLN A 246 7.29 4.06 -16.83
N THR A 247 7.10 4.09 -15.51
CA THR A 247 7.88 3.27 -14.58
C THR A 247 7.08 2.02 -14.22
N ASP A 248 7.80 0.90 -14.15
CA ASP A 248 7.24 -0.35 -13.68
C ASP A 248 7.11 -0.33 -12.15
N LEU A 249 5.89 -0.42 -11.65
CA LEU A 249 5.53 -0.43 -10.23
C LEU A 249 5.03 -1.81 -9.77
N ARG A 250 5.25 -2.84 -10.60
CA ARG A 250 4.95 -4.24 -10.29
C ARG A 250 5.97 -4.80 -9.29
N GLY A 251 5.57 -5.79 -8.50
CA GLY A 251 6.47 -6.45 -7.55
C GLY A 251 6.48 -5.83 -6.15
N PRO A 252 7.43 -6.22 -5.28
CA PRO A 252 7.66 -5.58 -3.98
C PRO A 252 8.02 -4.09 -4.13
N LEU A 253 7.22 -3.17 -3.56
CA LEU A 253 7.40 -1.72 -3.75
C LEU A 253 7.22 -0.93 -2.45
N ALA A 254 8.09 0.05 -2.24
CA ALA A 254 7.94 1.13 -1.29
C ALA A 254 7.85 2.47 -2.03
N LEU A 255 6.70 3.12 -1.96
CA LEU A 255 6.48 4.45 -2.55
C LEU A 255 6.81 5.53 -1.53
N VAL A 256 7.73 6.43 -1.88
CA VAL A 256 8.17 7.54 -1.03
C VAL A 256 7.57 8.84 -1.53
N LEU A 257 6.92 9.59 -0.63
CA LEU A 257 6.31 10.88 -0.92
C LEU A 257 6.81 11.91 0.06
N GLY A 258 7.13 13.10 -0.46
CA GLY A 258 7.60 14.22 0.32
C GLY A 258 6.48 15.07 0.92
N ALA A 259 6.88 16.00 1.77
CA ALA A 259 6.02 17.05 2.28
C ALA A 259 5.58 18.01 1.17
N GLU A 260 4.47 18.71 1.40
CA GLU A 260 4.07 19.82 0.54
C GLU A 260 5.10 20.95 0.61
N GLY A 261 5.43 21.53 -0.55
CA GLY A 261 6.42 22.58 -0.69
C GLY A 261 7.83 22.04 -0.86
N GLN A 262 8.53 21.72 0.24
CA GLN A 262 9.95 21.32 0.18
C GLN A 262 10.18 19.94 -0.47
N GLY A 263 9.12 19.13 -0.62
CA GLY A 263 9.23 17.79 -1.18
C GLY A 263 9.98 16.83 -0.27
N MET A 264 10.65 15.84 -0.87
CA MET A 264 11.47 14.86 -0.15
C MET A 264 12.83 15.47 0.20
N ARG A 265 13.40 15.05 1.34
CA ARG A 265 14.77 15.45 1.70
C ARG A 265 15.77 14.89 0.70
N GLN A 266 16.85 15.62 0.44
CA GLN A 266 17.90 15.19 -0.50
C GLN A 266 18.45 13.79 -0.22
N LEU A 267 18.62 13.45 1.06
CA LEU A 267 19.11 12.12 1.46
C LEU A 267 18.11 11.02 1.09
N THR A 268 16.83 11.25 1.33
CA THR A 268 15.73 10.35 0.96
C THR A 268 15.68 10.15 -0.56
N SER A 269 15.75 11.22 -1.34
CA SER A 269 15.75 11.15 -2.81
C SER A 269 16.95 10.38 -3.36
N LYS A 270 18.14 10.51 -2.74
CA LYS A 270 19.35 9.76 -3.12
C LYS A 270 19.28 8.27 -2.75
N SER A 271 18.54 7.93 -1.70
CA SER A 271 18.33 6.54 -1.27
C SER A 271 17.31 5.79 -2.14
N CYS A 272 16.45 6.49 -2.88
CA CYS A 272 15.49 5.88 -3.80
C CYS A 272 16.20 5.20 -4.99
N ASP A 273 15.65 4.08 -5.48
CA ASP A 273 16.13 3.42 -6.71
C ASP A 273 15.72 4.17 -7.96
N ALA A 274 14.49 4.69 -7.95
CA ALA A 274 13.94 5.47 -9.04
C ALA A 274 13.17 6.67 -8.47
N LEU A 275 13.16 7.74 -9.26
CA LEU A 275 12.29 8.89 -9.03
C LEU A 275 11.26 8.94 -10.15
N VAL A 276 10.02 9.26 -9.80
CA VAL A 276 8.90 9.43 -10.73
C VAL A 276 8.22 10.78 -10.50
N ARG A 277 7.70 11.37 -11.57
CA ARG A 277 6.85 12.57 -11.47
C ARG A 277 5.42 12.28 -11.87
N ILE A 278 4.49 13.02 -11.26
CA ILE A 278 3.10 13.10 -11.70
C ILE A 278 3.05 14.22 -12.75
N PRO A 279 2.60 13.96 -13.99
CA PRO A 279 2.58 14.98 -15.03
C PRO A 279 1.51 16.05 -14.73
N MET A 280 1.98 17.28 -14.49
CA MET A 280 1.14 18.46 -14.26
C MET A 280 0.94 19.21 -15.58
N HIS A 281 -0.32 19.48 -15.93
CA HIS A 281 -0.69 20.22 -17.16
C HIS A 281 -1.27 21.61 -16.88
N GLY A 282 -1.36 22.00 -15.60
CA GLY A 282 -1.91 23.28 -15.15
C GLY A 282 -0.83 24.26 -14.69
N ALA A 283 -1.28 25.41 -14.19
CA ALA A 283 -0.40 26.45 -13.63
C ALA A 283 0.17 26.12 -12.24
N VAL A 284 -0.37 25.08 -11.59
CA VAL A 284 0.11 24.60 -10.29
C VAL A 284 1.22 23.57 -10.47
N GLU A 285 2.30 23.77 -9.74
CA GLU A 285 3.53 22.98 -9.85
C GLU A 285 3.51 21.70 -8.99
N SER A 286 2.55 21.58 -8.07
CA SER A 286 2.46 20.42 -7.17
C SER A 286 1.01 20.10 -6.77
N LEU A 287 0.83 18.88 -6.27
CA LEU A 287 -0.43 18.39 -5.69
C LEU A 287 -0.26 18.23 -4.18
N ASN A 288 -1.40 18.26 -3.48
CA ASN A 288 -1.45 17.87 -2.07
C ASN A 288 -0.91 16.43 -1.89
N VAL A 289 -0.18 16.17 -0.81
CA VAL A 289 0.50 14.88 -0.59
C VAL A 289 -0.48 13.71 -0.54
N SER A 290 -1.70 13.91 -0.03
CA SER A 290 -2.71 12.84 0.00
C SER A 290 -3.25 12.51 -1.39
N VAL A 291 -3.37 13.52 -2.26
CA VAL A 291 -3.78 13.34 -3.66
C VAL A 291 -2.67 12.67 -4.46
N ALA A 292 -1.43 13.11 -4.28
CA ALA A 292 -0.26 12.47 -4.89
C ALA A 292 -0.15 11.00 -4.44
N SER A 293 -0.38 10.72 -3.14
CA SER A 293 -0.43 9.36 -2.60
C SER A 293 -1.47 8.51 -3.31
N ALA A 294 -2.67 9.04 -3.51
CA ALA A 294 -3.73 8.31 -4.19
C ALA A 294 -3.37 7.98 -5.63
N ILE A 295 -2.84 8.95 -6.39
CA ILE A 295 -2.46 8.73 -7.79
C ILE A 295 -1.36 7.65 -7.87
N CYS A 296 -0.30 7.77 -7.06
CA CYS A 296 0.80 6.81 -7.07
C CYS A 296 0.36 5.39 -6.66
N LEU A 297 -0.44 5.28 -5.58
CA LEU A 297 -0.89 4.00 -5.07
C LEU A 297 -1.88 3.31 -6.01
N TYR A 298 -2.83 4.04 -6.58
CA TYR A 298 -3.79 3.45 -7.51
C TYR A 298 -3.18 3.12 -8.87
N GLU A 299 -2.13 3.83 -9.31
CA GLU A 299 -1.36 3.40 -10.47
C GLU A 299 -0.59 2.11 -10.19
N ALA A 300 0.06 2.01 -9.02
CA ALA A 300 0.70 0.76 -8.62
C ALA A 300 -0.30 -0.40 -8.53
N LEU A 301 -1.51 -0.14 -8.02
CA LEU A 301 -2.60 -1.12 -7.98
C LEU A 301 -3.04 -1.52 -9.40
N ARG A 302 -3.21 -0.56 -10.32
CA ARG A 302 -3.57 -0.80 -11.73
C ARG A 302 -2.55 -1.67 -12.45
N GLN A 303 -1.26 -1.50 -12.18
CA GLN A 303 -0.22 -2.31 -12.81
C GLN A 303 -0.12 -3.73 -12.22
N ARG A 304 -0.64 -3.95 -11.00
CA ARG A 304 -0.59 -5.24 -10.29
C ARG A 304 -1.81 -6.12 -10.52
N GLY A 305 -2.92 -5.57 -11.05
CA GLY A 305 -4.21 -6.23 -11.21
C GLY A 305 -4.83 -5.98 -12.57
#